data_AF-A0A958H8R7-F1
#
_entry.id   AF-A0A958H8R7-F1
#
_cell.length_a   1.000
_cell.length_b   1.000
_cell.length_c   1.000
_cell.angle_alpha   90.00
_cell.angle_beta   90.00
_cell.angle_gamma   90.00
#
_symmetry.space_group_name_H-M   'P 1'
#
loop_
_entity.id
_entity.type
_entity.pdbx_description
1 polymer ?
#
loop_
_entity_poly.entity_id
_entity_poly.type
_entity_poly.pdbx_seq_one_letter_code
_entity_poly.pdbx_strand_id
1 'polypeptide(L)'
;IVDSTDQGWAWNADAFDATGELKPEFVRIQDPTNENCAQCHGVVHDGATPLTLEACDLDNPQTATTGQVISGQKISESGLNLADKGKLTYAWDIHAERGLKCTDCHYSLNNPIHYQERQDDKLPNLLYDPRRLEIGEYIERPDHTLARGQSAQFDVAPESKATMRRCESCHDAVPTHQDWLPYTERHMQEVACETCHVPELHAPAIQSSDWTVIKQDGSPVTVCRGIDGDSTVTDLVTGFKPVLMQRTNVDGQSMLAPYNLITSWFWIYDDANGNTRPVRQIDLETAYLQNGAYR
;
A
#
# COMPACT_ATOMS: atom_id res chain seq x y z
N ILE A 1 6.08 -12.40 -28.78
CA ILE A 1 5.80 -13.10 -30.06
C ILE A 1 6.22 -12.29 -31.29
N VAL A 2 6.42 -10.98 -31.17
CA VAL A 2 7.05 -10.16 -32.21
C VAL A 2 8.17 -9.35 -31.59
N ASP A 3 9.26 -9.19 -32.32
CA ASP A 3 10.42 -8.41 -31.92
C ASP A 3 10.60 -7.20 -32.85
N SER A 4 11.10 -6.10 -32.28
CA SER A 4 11.43 -4.91 -33.06
C SER A 4 12.72 -5.15 -33.85
N THR A 5 12.73 -4.74 -35.11
CA THR A 5 13.84 -4.86 -36.04
C THR A 5 14.00 -3.55 -36.81
N ASP A 6 15.14 -3.37 -37.48
CA ASP A 6 15.41 -2.19 -38.30
C ASP A 6 14.40 -1.99 -39.45
N GLN A 7 13.65 -3.04 -39.81
CA GLN A 7 12.62 -3.02 -40.86
C GLN A 7 11.18 -3.02 -40.31
N GLY A 8 11.01 -2.84 -38.99
CA GLY A 8 9.70 -2.85 -38.34
C GLY A 8 9.57 -3.99 -37.33
N TRP A 9 8.54 -4.82 -37.44
CA TRP A 9 8.28 -5.92 -36.51
C TRP A 9 8.46 -7.27 -37.20
N ALA A 10 9.24 -8.16 -36.60
CA ALA A 10 9.43 -9.52 -37.08
C ALA A 10 8.75 -10.53 -36.14
N TRP A 11 8.22 -11.60 -36.72
CA TRP A 11 7.69 -12.72 -35.97
C TRP A 11 8.82 -13.46 -35.24
N ASN A 12 8.64 -13.70 -33.94
CA ASN A 12 9.57 -14.48 -33.14
C ASN A 12 9.14 -15.95 -33.15
N ALA A 13 9.75 -16.75 -34.02
CA ALA A 13 9.49 -18.19 -34.09
C ALA A 13 9.96 -18.93 -32.83
N ASP A 14 11.00 -18.42 -32.16
CA ASP A 14 11.53 -19.01 -30.92
C ASP A 14 10.57 -18.87 -29.75
N ALA A 15 9.51 -18.06 -29.86
CA ALA A 15 8.44 -17.98 -28.88
C ALA A 15 7.54 -19.23 -28.86
N PHE A 16 7.65 -20.13 -29.84
CA PHE A 16 6.81 -21.32 -29.98
C PHE A 16 7.64 -22.59 -29.83
N ASP A 17 7.04 -23.62 -29.25
CA ASP A 17 7.69 -24.93 -29.11
C ASP A 17 7.55 -25.78 -30.39
N ALA A 18 7.98 -27.04 -30.31
CA ALA A 18 7.97 -27.96 -31.45
C ALA A 18 6.55 -28.36 -31.91
N THR A 19 5.51 -28.17 -31.09
CA THR A 19 4.10 -28.42 -31.45
C THR A 19 3.42 -27.16 -31.99
N GLY A 20 4.10 -26.02 -31.94
CA GLY A 20 3.56 -24.72 -32.36
C GLY A 20 2.77 -24.02 -31.27
N GLU A 21 2.89 -24.46 -30.01
CA GLU A 21 2.28 -23.81 -28.86
C GLU A 21 3.19 -22.70 -28.33
N LEU A 22 2.56 -21.63 -27.80
CA LEU A 22 3.30 -20.51 -27.23
C LEU A 22 4.01 -20.96 -25.95
N LYS A 23 5.33 -20.77 -25.89
CA LYS A 23 6.10 -21.12 -24.69
C LYS A 23 5.66 -20.28 -23.48
N PRO A 24 5.63 -20.85 -22.26
CA PRO A 24 5.10 -20.17 -21.07
C PRO A 24 5.72 -18.80 -20.80
N GLU A 25 7.03 -18.63 -21.03
CA GLU A 25 7.74 -17.37 -20.82
C GLU A 25 7.31 -16.23 -21.76
N PHE A 26 6.56 -16.55 -22.83
CA PHE A 26 5.95 -15.57 -23.73
C PHE A 26 4.46 -15.33 -23.46
N VAL A 27 3.84 -16.07 -22.53
CA VAL A 27 2.48 -15.81 -22.05
C VAL A 27 2.54 -14.64 -21.07
N ARG A 28 2.15 -13.45 -21.53
CA ARG A 28 2.28 -12.20 -20.74
C ARG A 28 1.01 -11.84 -19.95
N ILE A 29 -0.12 -12.48 -20.25
CA ILE A 29 -1.36 -12.25 -19.52
C ILE A 29 -1.31 -13.10 -18.25
N GLN A 30 -1.25 -12.42 -17.11
CA GLN A 30 -1.18 -13.02 -15.78
C GLN A 30 -1.85 -12.09 -14.77
N ASP A 31 -2.18 -12.62 -13.59
CA ASP A 31 -2.59 -11.78 -12.47
C ASP A 31 -1.43 -10.87 -12.03
N PRO A 32 -1.70 -9.65 -11.53
CA PRO A 32 -0.69 -8.81 -10.92
C PRO A 32 0.03 -9.57 -9.79
N THR A 33 1.35 -9.50 -9.78
CA THR A 33 2.19 -10.02 -8.70
C THR A 33 2.30 -8.98 -7.58
N ASN A 34 2.70 -9.41 -6.37
CA ASN A 34 2.91 -8.47 -5.27
C ASN A 34 4.06 -7.49 -5.60
N GLU A 35 5.05 -7.94 -6.38
CA GLU A 35 6.17 -7.13 -6.86
C GLU A 35 5.69 -6.02 -7.80
N ASN A 36 4.62 -6.26 -8.58
CA ASN A 36 4.00 -5.21 -9.38
C ASN A 36 3.37 -4.14 -8.48
N CYS A 37 2.72 -4.53 -7.39
CA CYS A 37 2.14 -3.61 -6.42
C CYS A 37 3.21 -2.80 -5.66
N ALA A 38 4.32 -3.45 -5.32
CA ALA A 38 5.45 -2.86 -4.58
C ALA A 38 6.06 -1.64 -5.28
N GLN A 39 5.96 -1.56 -6.61
CA GLN A 39 6.46 -0.42 -7.39
C GLN A 39 5.89 0.94 -6.96
N CYS A 40 4.75 0.95 -6.27
CA CYS A 40 4.13 2.19 -5.77
C CYS A 40 3.60 2.06 -4.33
N HIS A 41 3.36 0.84 -3.83
CA HIS A 41 2.73 0.59 -2.53
C HIS A 41 3.73 0.27 -1.40
N GLY A 42 5.02 0.57 -1.61
CA GLY A 42 6.06 0.40 -0.60
C GLY A 42 6.69 -0.98 -0.64
N VAL A 43 7.31 -1.37 0.47
CA VAL A 43 8.14 -2.57 0.52
C VAL A 43 7.28 -3.83 0.60
N VAL A 44 7.44 -4.68 -0.40
CA VAL A 44 7.04 -6.08 -0.42
C VAL A 44 8.30 -6.93 -0.40
N HIS A 45 8.36 -7.92 0.49
CA HIS A 45 9.49 -8.85 0.57
C HIS A 45 8.99 -10.28 0.76
N ASP A 46 9.17 -11.09 -0.29
CA ASP A 46 8.81 -12.51 -0.38
C ASP A 46 10.04 -13.44 -0.37
N GLY A 47 11.24 -12.86 -0.37
CA GLY A 47 12.51 -13.57 -0.49
C GLY A 47 12.99 -14.26 0.79
N ALA A 48 13.84 -15.28 0.61
CA ALA A 48 14.47 -16.01 1.71
C ALA A 48 15.61 -15.22 2.39
N THR A 49 16.10 -14.14 1.79
CA THR A 49 17.13 -13.29 2.40
C THR A 49 16.53 -12.45 3.53
N PRO A 50 17.34 -12.05 4.53
CA PRO A 50 16.90 -11.11 5.55
C PRO A 50 16.40 -9.81 4.91
N LEU A 51 15.18 -9.37 5.26
CA LEU A 51 14.62 -8.09 4.83
C LEU A 51 15.51 -6.95 5.34
N THR A 52 15.93 -6.05 4.47
CA THR A 52 16.57 -4.78 4.84
C THR A 52 15.73 -3.61 4.36
N LEU A 53 15.82 -2.47 5.04
CA LEU A 53 15.07 -1.26 4.70
C LEU A 53 16.01 -0.05 4.73
N GLU A 54 15.81 0.90 3.83
CA GLU A 54 16.38 2.24 4.01
C GLU A 54 15.37 3.09 4.80
N ALA A 55 15.84 3.83 5.81
CA ALA A 55 14.92 4.56 6.68
C ALA A 55 14.22 5.69 5.91
N CYS A 56 12.88 5.70 5.95
CA CYS A 56 12.06 6.74 5.33
C CYS A 56 12.31 6.97 3.83
N ASP A 57 12.72 5.92 3.12
CA ASP A 57 13.00 5.97 1.68
C ASP A 57 11.74 6.28 0.86
N LEU A 58 11.75 7.42 0.16
CA LEU A 58 10.63 7.89 -0.64
C LEU A 58 10.45 7.14 -1.96
N ASP A 59 11.40 6.29 -2.37
CA ASP A 59 11.15 5.31 -3.44
C ASP A 59 10.14 4.24 -2.99
N ASN A 60 9.93 4.11 -1.67
CA ASN A 60 8.95 3.24 -1.02
C ASN A 60 7.94 4.05 -0.17
N PRO A 61 7.13 4.93 -0.79
CA PRO A 61 6.44 6.02 -0.09
C PRO A 61 5.42 5.55 0.96
N GLN A 62 4.74 4.43 0.74
CA GLN A 62 3.81 3.89 1.74
C GLN A 62 4.55 3.41 2.99
N THR A 63 5.64 2.66 2.83
CA THR A 63 6.48 2.21 3.95
C THR A 63 7.11 3.42 4.64
N ALA A 64 7.65 4.38 3.89
CA ALA A 64 8.22 5.59 4.46
C ALA A 64 7.19 6.43 5.25
N THR A 65 5.93 6.49 4.82
CA THR A 65 4.92 7.32 5.50
C THR A 65 4.14 6.59 6.59
N THR A 66 4.10 5.26 6.58
CA THR A 66 3.27 4.48 7.53
C THR A 66 4.07 3.54 8.42
N GLY A 67 5.29 3.18 8.05
CA GLY A 67 6.07 2.11 8.68
C GLY A 67 5.56 0.70 8.36
N GLN A 68 4.58 0.57 7.46
CA GLN A 68 4.07 -0.74 7.05
C GLN A 68 5.01 -1.43 6.06
N VAL A 69 5.21 -2.73 6.27
CA VAL A 69 6.05 -3.60 5.46
C VAL A 69 5.26 -4.86 5.18
N ILE A 70 5.16 -5.25 3.91
CA ILE A 70 4.45 -6.45 3.50
C ILE A 70 5.46 -7.59 3.38
N SER A 71 5.57 -8.42 4.40
CA SER A 71 6.43 -9.59 4.36
C SER A 71 5.96 -10.70 5.30
N GLY A 72 5.99 -11.94 4.82
CA GLY A 72 5.76 -13.12 5.65
C GLY A 72 6.95 -13.48 6.55
N GLN A 73 8.11 -12.84 6.37
CA GLN A 73 9.30 -13.10 7.18
C GLN A 73 9.07 -12.68 8.64
N LYS A 74 9.61 -13.45 9.59
CA LYS A 74 9.61 -13.07 11.00
C LYS A 74 10.43 -11.81 11.21
N ILE A 75 9.92 -10.86 12.00
CA ILE A 75 10.59 -9.60 12.27
C ILE A 75 11.99 -9.84 12.85
N SER A 76 12.12 -10.83 13.73
CA SER A 76 13.39 -11.27 14.32
C SER A 76 14.43 -11.79 13.31
N GLU A 77 14.01 -12.19 12.11
CA GLU A 77 14.86 -12.73 11.04
C GLU A 77 15.25 -11.68 10.00
N SER A 78 14.72 -10.46 10.12
CA SER A 78 15.11 -9.35 9.24
C SER A 78 16.59 -8.98 9.38
N GLY A 79 17.12 -8.23 8.42
CA GLY A 79 18.44 -7.61 8.47
C GLY A 79 18.51 -6.35 9.33
N LEU A 80 17.41 -5.90 9.94
CA LEU A 80 17.35 -4.66 10.71
C LEU A 80 17.97 -4.81 12.11
N ASN A 81 18.59 -3.75 12.60
CA ASN A 81 19.09 -3.64 13.97
C ASN A 81 17.96 -3.19 14.92
N LEU A 82 17.00 -4.09 15.16
CA LEU A 82 15.81 -3.81 15.96
C LEU A 82 16.06 -3.89 17.47
N ALA A 83 15.46 -2.97 18.21
CA ALA A 83 15.31 -3.10 19.65
C ALA A 83 14.52 -4.38 19.99
N ASP A 84 14.99 -5.13 20.99
CA ASP A 84 14.34 -6.38 21.43
C ASP A 84 14.11 -7.42 20.32
N LYS A 85 14.89 -7.39 19.22
CA LYS A 85 14.72 -8.21 18.01
C LYS A 85 14.38 -9.69 18.28
N GLY A 86 15.07 -10.31 19.23
CA GLY A 86 14.87 -11.73 19.57
C GLY A 86 13.47 -12.07 20.12
N LYS A 87 12.69 -11.08 20.55
CA LYS A 87 11.30 -11.24 21.03
C LYS A 87 10.26 -11.09 19.91
N LEU A 88 10.65 -10.54 18.76
CA LEU A 88 9.76 -10.23 17.65
C LEU A 88 9.58 -11.45 16.72
N THR A 89 9.03 -12.54 17.28
CA THR A 89 8.94 -13.86 16.63
C THR A 89 7.71 -14.04 15.74
N TYR A 90 7.03 -12.95 15.38
CA TYR A 90 5.90 -12.89 14.47
C TYR A 90 6.30 -12.22 13.15
N ALA A 91 5.48 -12.41 12.11
CA ALA A 91 5.76 -11.86 10.79
C ALA A 91 5.54 -10.34 10.75
N TRP A 92 6.17 -9.67 9.79
CA TRP A 92 5.87 -8.26 9.47
C TRP A 92 4.41 -8.10 9.05
N ASP A 93 3.91 -9.02 8.23
CA ASP A 93 2.51 -9.12 7.83
C ASP A 93 2.05 -10.58 7.91
N ILE A 94 1.05 -10.83 8.76
CA ILE A 94 0.44 -12.15 8.92
C ILE A 94 -0.27 -12.61 7.65
N HIS A 95 -0.82 -11.71 6.85
CA HIS A 95 -1.50 -12.07 5.59
C HIS A 95 -0.49 -12.59 4.58
N ALA A 96 0.65 -11.91 4.44
CA ALA A 96 1.76 -12.37 3.63
C ALA A 96 2.33 -13.71 4.15
N GLU A 97 2.46 -13.89 5.48
CA GLU A 97 2.87 -15.18 6.06
C GLU A 97 1.89 -16.31 5.72
N ARG A 98 0.60 -16.02 5.58
CA ARG A 98 -0.44 -16.99 5.18
C ARG A 98 -0.60 -17.12 3.67
N GLY A 99 0.22 -16.45 2.87
CA GLY A 99 0.23 -16.55 1.41
C GLY A 99 -0.86 -15.75 0.70
N LEU A 100 -1.52 -14.82 1.41
CA LEU A 100 -2.42 -13.86 0.77
C LEU A 100 -1.62 -12.88 -0.08
N LYS A 101 -2.18 -12.51 -1.22
CA LYS A 101 -1.65 -11.58 -2.21
C LYS A 101 -2.44 -10.28 -2.19
N CYS A 102 -1.84 -9.22 -2.75
CA CYS A 102 -2.50 -7.93 -2.86
C CYS A 102 -3.87 -8.03 -3.56
N THR A 103 -3.95 -8.85 -4.61
CA THR A 103 -5.16 -9.06 -5.43
C THR A 103 -6.29 -9.80 -4.70
N ASP A 104 -6.02 -10.47 -3.58
CA ASP A 104 -7.08 -11.13 -2.80
C ASP A 104 -8.01 -10.11 -2.12
N CYS A 105 -7.49 -8.91 -1.85
CA CYS A 105 -8.24 -7.75 -1.37
C CYS A 105 -8.53 -6.74 -2.49
N HIS A 106 -7.57 -6.56 -3.41
CA HIS A 106 -7.59 -5.67 -4.57
C HIS A 106 -7.88 -6.42 -5.87
N TYR A 107 -8.99 -7.13 -5.92
CA TYR A 107 -9.39 -7.94 -7.09
C TYR A 107 -9.90 -7.06 -8.23
N SER A 108 -9.84 -7.55 -9.46
CA SER A 108 -10.56 -6.93 -10.59
C SER A 108 -12.06 -6.96 -10.34
N LEU A 109 -12.76 -5.83 -10.51
CA LEU A 109 -14.17 -5.69 -10.14
C LEU A 109 -15.12 -6.63 -10.88
N ASN A 110 -14.76 -7.05 -12.10
CA ASN A 110 -15.54 -8.01 -12.88
C ASN A 110 -15.01 -9.46 -12.81
N ASN A 111 -14.06 -9.74 -11.92
CA ASN A 111 -13.53 -11.10 -11.74
C ASN A 111 -14.62 -12.04 -11.22
N PRO A 112 -15.00 -13.10 -11.96
CA PRO A 112 -16.14 -13.95 -11.61
C PRO A 112 -15.91 -14.88 -10.41
N ILE A 113 -14.67 -15.05 -9.95
CA ILE A 113 -14.32 -15.79 -8.73
C ILE A 113 -14.57 -14.92 -7.49
N HIS A 114 -14.33 -13.61 -7.61
CA HIS A 114 -14.47 -12.67 -6.51
C HIS A 114 -15.78 -11.88 -6.55
N TYR A 115 -16.54 -12.01 -7.64
CA TYR A 115 -17.83 -11.38 -7.82
C TYR A 115 -18.74 -11.63 -6.63
N GLN A 116 -19.08 -10.54 -5.94
CA GLN A 116 -20.16 -10.47 -4.99
C GLN A 116 -21.09 -9.36 -5.50
N GLU A 117 -22.37 -9.68 -5.71
CA GLU A 117 -23.37 -8.64 -5.97
C GLU A 117 -23.31 -7.60 -4.86
N ARG A 118 -23.18 -6.32 -5.22
CA ARG A 118 -23.36 -5.24 -4.26
C ARG A 118 -24.75 -5.38 -3.64
N GLN A 119 -24.85 -5.26 -2.31
CA GLN A 119 -26.11 -5.47 -1.58
C GLN A 119 -27.27 -4.62 -2.15
N ASP A 120 -26.95 -3.42 -2.65
CA ASP A 120 -27.92 -2.49 -3.24
C ASP A 120 -28.46 -2.95 -4.62
N ASP A 121 -27.67 -3.74 -5.35
CA ASP A 121 -28.01 -4.28 -6.67
C ASP A 121 -28.64 -5.69 -6.57
N LYS A 122 -28.48 -6.36 -5.41
CA LYS A 122 -28.98 -7.71 -5.18
C LYS A 122 -30.49 -7.69 -4.96
N LEU A 123 -31.23 -8.31 -5.87
CA LEU A 123 -32.67 -8.49 -5.70
C LEU A 123 -32.96 -9.37 -4.48
N PRO A 124 -33.85 -8.98 -3.54
CA PRO A 124 -34.08 -9.71 -2.29
C PRO A 124 -34.50 -11.18 -2.47
N ASN A 125 -35.11 -11.49 -3.61
CA ASN A 125 -35.59 -12.83 -3.97
C ASN A 125 -34.58 -13.65 -4.78
N LEU A 126 -33.43 -13.10 -5.16
CA LEU A 126 -32.42 -13.77 -5.97
C LEU A 126 -31.34 -14.38 -5.05
N LEU A 127 -31.40 -15.70 -4.89
CA LEU A 127 -30.43 -16.45 -4.10
C LEU A 127 -29.10 -16.67 -4.85
N TYR A 128 -29.17 -16.77 -6.18
CA TYR A 128 -28.04 -16.99 -7.07
C TYR A 128 -28.26 -16.21 -8.37
N ASP A 129 -27.29 -15.39 -8.77
CA ASP A 129 -27.33 -14.67 -10.04
C ASP A 129 -26.48 -15.39 -11.12
N PRO A 130 -27.13 -16.02 -12.13
CA PRO A 130 -26.41 -16.66 -13.23
C PRO A 130 -25.78 -15.67 -14.22
N ARG A 131 -26.02 -14.36 -14.10
CA ARG A 131 -25.52 -13.33 -15.03
C ARG A 131 -24.07 -12.91 -14.78
N ARG A 132 -23.36 -13.58 -13.86
CA ARG A 132 -21.92 -13.41 -13.69
C ARG A 132 -21.18 -13.81 -14.97
N LEU A 133 -20.07 -13.14 -15.28
CA LEU A 133 -19.23 -13.50 -16.41
C LEU A 133 -18.71 -14.93 -16.26
N GLU A 134 -18.66 -15.68 -17.36
CA GLU A 134 -17.90 -16.92 -17.39
C GLU A 134 -16.39 -16.60 -17.43
N ILE A 135 -15.55 -17.52 -16.94
CA ILE A 135 -14.11 -17.27 -16.86
C ILE A 135 -13.49 -16.99 -18.25
N GLY A 136 -14.01 -17.62 -19.31
CA GLY A 136 -13.57 -17.36 -20.68
C GLY A 136 -13.91 -15.94 -21.14
N GLU A 137 -15.09 -15.43 -20.80
CA GLU A 137 -15.52 -14.06 -21.14
C GLU A 137 -14.72 -13.01 -20.36
N TYR A 138 -14.39 -13.31 -19.09
CA TYR A 138 -13.53 -12.46 -18.28
C TYR A 138 -12.13 -12.33 -18.89
N ILE A 139 -11.54 -13.43 -19.40
CA ILE A 139 -10.21 -13.39 -20.04
C ILE A 139 -10.21 -12.50 -21.30
N GLU A 140 -11.33 -12.45 -22.04
CA GLU A 140 -11.44 -11.57 -23.22
C GLU A 140 -11.56 -10.09 -22.84
N ARG A 141 -12.14 -9.77 -21.66
CA ARG A 141 -12.47 -8.41 -21.24
C ARG A 141 -12.30 -8.20 -19.73
N PRO A 142 -11.09 -8.34 -19.18
CA PRO A 142 -10.88 -8.10 -17.76
C PRO A 142 -10.97 -6.60 -17.47
N ASP A 143 -11.65 -6.24 -16.38
CA ASP A 143 -11.58 -4.89 -15.85
C ASP A 143 -10.20 -4.69 -15.23
N HIS A 144 -9.47 -3.70 -15.73
CA HIS A 144 -8.14 -3.35 -15.21
C HIS A 144 -8.23 -2.42 -14.00
N THR A 145 -9.44 -2.05 -13.59
CA THR A 145 -9.73 -1.33 -12.36
C THR A 145 -9.71 -2.33 -11.19
N LEU A 146 -8.66 -2.24 -10.37
CA LEU A 146 -8.58 -3.02 -9.15
C LEU A 146 -9.46 -2.41 -8.06
N ALA A 147 -10.08 -3.28 -7.26
CA ALA A 147 -10.88 -2.90 -6.12
C ALA A 147 -10.07 -2.00 -5.19
N ARG A 148 -10.63 -0.85 -4.84
CA ARG A 148 -9.89 0.24 -4.20
C ARG A 148 -10.34 0.46 -2.78
N GLY A 149 -9.37 0.63 -1.88
CA GLY A 149 -9.61 1.01 -0.50
C GLY A 149 -10.15 2.43 -0.36
N GLN A 150 -10.37 2.85 0.88
CA GLN A 150 -10.68 4.25 1.17
C GLN A 150 -9.38 5.05 1.26
N SER A 151 -9.25 6.11 0.48
CA SER A 151 -8.06 6.99 0.49
C SER A 151 -8.46 8.45 0.36
N ALA A 152 -7.50 9.33 0.66
CA ALA A 152 -7.68 10.78 0.60
C ALA A 152 -7.81 11.31 -0.84
N GLN A 153 -7.36 10.56 -1.85
CA GLN A 153 -7.60 10.95 -3.25
C GLN A 153 -9.08 10.73 -3.60
N PHE A 154 -9.83 11.78 -3.89
CA PHE A 154 -11.27 11.67 -4.19
C PHE A 154 -11.60 11.78 -5.68
N ASP A 155 -10.69 12.31 -6.49
CA ASP A 155 -10.93 12.58 -7.93
C ASP A 155 -10.60 11.41 -8.87
N VAL A 156 -9.87 10.39 -8.39
CA VAL A 156 -9.49 9.23 -9.21
C VAL A 156 -10.50 8.12 -9.03
N ALA A 157 -11.12 7.65 -10.12
CA ALA A 157 -12.05 6.51 -10.17
C ALA A 157 -13.05 6.48 -8.98
N PRO A 158 -13.87 7.53 -8.81
CA PRO A 158 -14.78 7.65 -7.66
C PRO A 158 -15.76 6.47 -7.54
N GLU A 159 -16.11 5.84 -8.66
CA GLU A 159 -16.97 4.65 -8.75
C GLU A 159 -16.36 3.39 -8.12
N SER A 160 -15.04 3.31 -8.00
CA SER A 160 -14.34 2.17 -7.39
C SER A 160 -14.04 2.38 -5.91
N LYS A 161 -14.39 3.54 -5.34
CA LYS A 161 -14.09 3.88 -3.93
C LYS A 161 -14.73 2.85 -2.98
N ALA A 162 -13.90 2.29 -2.08
CA ALA A 162 -14.30 1.31 -1.08
C ALA A 162 -14.94 0.02 -1.63
N THR A 163 -14.45 -0.43 -2.77
CA THR A 163 -14.78 -1.75 -3.34
C THR A 163 -13.82 -2.86 -2.88
N MET A 164 -12.66 -2.49 -2.34
CA MET A 164 -11.68 -3.42 -1.76
C MET A 164 -12.28 -4.17 -0.57
N ARG A 165 -11.96 -5.46 -0.44
CA ARG A 165 -12.32 -6.23 0.75
C ARG A 165 -11.71 -5.62 2.00
N ARG A 166 -12.48 -5.62 3.07
CA ARG A 166 -12.07 -5.17 4.39
C ARG A 166 -11.91 -6.36 5.33
N CYS A 167 -11.45 -6.10 6.55
CA CYS A 167 -11.23 -7.14 7.57
C CYS A 167 -12.48 -8.02 7.75
N GLU A 168 -13.64 -7.38 7.88
CA GLU A 168 -14.96 -7.99 8.05
C GLU A 168 -15.47 -8.74 6.81
N SER A 169 -14.86 -8.55 5.64
CA SER A 169 -15.17 -9.35 4.44
C SER A 169 -14.67 -10.79 4.54
N CYS A 170 -13.69 -11.05 5.41
CA CYS A 170 -13.09 -12.37 5.62
C CYS A 170 -13.17 -12.85 7.08
N HIS A 171 -13.19 -11.95 8.05
CA HIS A 171 -13.18 -12.26 9.47
C HIS A 171 -14.53 -11.97 10.14
N ASP A 172 -15.14 -13.00 10.73
CA ASP A 172 -16.20 -12.81 11.73
C ASP A 172 -15.55 -12.63 13.11
N ALA A 173 -15.45 -11.39 13.56
CA ALA A 173 -14.74 -11.04 14.77
C ALA A 173 -15.54 -11.34 16.06
N VAL A 174 -16.87 -11.32 16.03
CA VAL A 174 -17.66 -11.41 17.28
C VAL A 174 -17.43 -12.73 18.02
N PRO A 175 -17.51 -13.91 17.38
CA PRO A 175 -17.35 -15.19 18.06
C PRO A 175 -16.00 -15.35 18.76
N THR A 176 -14.93 -14.72 18.24
CA THR A 176 -13.57 -14.86 18.78
C THR A 176 -13.21 -13.80 19.82
N HIS A 177 -14.02 -12.74 19.94
CA HIS A 177 -13.78 -11.61 20.86
C HIS A 177 -14.79 -11.54 22.01
N GLN A 178 -15.96 -12.16 21.88
CA GLN A 178 -17.06 -12.06 22.85
C GLN A 178 -16.72 -12.47 24.28
N ASP A 179 -15.79 -13.42 24.45
CA ASP A 179 -15.45 -13.96 25.78
C ASP A 179 -14.59 -13.01 26.61
N TRP A 180 -13.87 -12.07 25.98
CA TRP A 180 -12.91 -11.20 26.68
C TRP A 180 -13.12 -9.71 26.43
N LEU A 181 -13.81 -9.34 25.35
CA LEU A 181 -14.04 -7.95 24.96
C LEU A 181 -15.48 -7.54 25.27
N PRO A 182 -15.73 -6.75 26.33
CA PRO A 182 -17.07 -6.29 26.67
C PRO A 182 -17.71 -5.48 25.54
N TYR A 183 -19.01 -5.64 25.35
CA TYR A 183 -19.78 -4.94 24.31
C TYR A 183 -19.15 -5.10 22.92
N THR A 184 -18.77 -6.33 22.56
CA THR A 184 -17.97 -6.65 21.37
C THR A 184 -18.49 -6.00 20.10
N GLU A 185 -19.79 -6.10 19.82
CA GLU A 185 -20.41 -5.49 18.64
C GLU A 185 -20.21 -3.97 18.63
N ARG A 186 -20.47 -3.31 19.77
CA ARG A 186 -20.26 -1.86 19.90
C ARG A 186 -18.79 -1.49 19.75
N HIS A 187 -17.88 -2.32 20.26
CA HIS A 187 -16.45 -2.10 20.11
C HIS A 187 -16.03 -2.14 18.64
N MET A 188 -16.47 -3.16 17.90
CA MET A 188 -16.14 -3.33 16.48
C MET A 188 -16.76 -2.25 15.58
N GLN A 189 -17.83 -1.59 16.03
CA GLN A 189 -18.40 -0.42 15.34
C GLN A 189 -17.55 0.86 15.51
N GLU A 190 -16.81 0.98 16.61
CA GLU A 190 -16.20 2.24 17.02
C GLU A 190 -14.66 2.23 16.94
N VAL A 191 -14.03 1.06 16.86
CA VAL A 191 -12.58 0.90 16.87
C VAL A 191 -12.15 0.04 15.67
N ALA A 192 -11.21 0.55 14.87
CA ALA A 192 -10.65 -0.16 13.74
C ALA A 192 -9.76 -1.33 14.21
N CYS A 193 -9.81 -2.46 13.52
CA CYS A 193 -9.09 -3.70 13.86
C CYS A 193 -7.58 -3.46 14.07
N GLU A 194 -6.99 -2.60 13.24
CA GLU A 194 -5.57 -2.25 13.24
C GLU A 194 -5.12 -1.61 14.56
N THR A 195 -6.04 -1.02 15.34
CA THR A 195 -5.73 -0.45 16.66
C THR A 195 -5.16 -1.50 17.62
N CYS A 196 -5.69 -2.72 17.57
CA CYS A 196 -5.29 -3.83 18.46
C CYS A 196 -4.39 -4.85 17.75
N HIS A 197 -4.52 -4.99 16.43
CA HIS A 197 -3.75 -5.95 15.63
C HIS A 197 -2.47 -5.38 15.03
N VAL A 198 -2.34 -4.05 14.98
CA VAL A 198 -1.11 -3.32 14.58
C VAL A 198 -0.82 -2.20 15.60
N PRO A 199 -0.69 -2.53 16.91
CA PRO A 199 -0.55 -1.52 17.96
C PRO A 199 0.80 -0.80 17.93
N GLU A 200 1.78 -1.36 17.21
CA GLU A 200 3.15 -0.87 17.10
C GLU A 200 3.71 -1.25 15.72
N LEU A 201 4.43 -0.32 15.10
CA LEU A 201 5.13 -0.51 13.83
C LEU A 201 6.61 -0.66 14.13
N HIS A 202 7.25 -1.66 13.53
CA HIS A 202 8.66 -1.99 13.79
C HIS A 202 9.62 -1.41 12.75
N ALA A 203 9.11 -0.85 11.65
CA ALA A 203 9.91 -0.08 10.72
C ALA A 203 9.84 1.41 11.06
N PRO A 204 10.91 2.18 10.78
CA PRO A 204 10.84 3.62 10.91
C PRO A 204 9.90 4.22 9.86
N ALA A 205 9.36 5.40 10.17
CA ALA A 205 8.54 6.16 9.25
C ALA A 205 8.84 7.66 9.40
N ILE A 206 8.51 8.44 8.39
CA ILE A 206 8.66 9.89 8.39
C ILE A 206 7.89 10.44 9.59
N GLN A 207 8.57 11.24 10.40
CA GLN A 207 7.96 12.04 11.45
C GLN A 207 7.60 13.42 10.93
N SER A 208 8.51 14.00 10.15
CA SER A 208 8.34 15.34 9.64
C SER A 208 9.18 15.62 8.41
N SER A 209 8.68 16.52 7.56
CA SER A 209 9.38 17.05 6.40
C SER A 209 9.39 18.57 6.43
N ASP A 210 10.57 19.16 6.53
CA ASP A 210 10.77 20.60 6.51
C ASP A 210 11.24 21.04 5.12
N TRP A 211 10.33 21.69 4.40
CA TRP A 211 10.56 22.34 3.11
C TRP A 211 10.87 23.83 3.26
N THR A 212 11.00 24.35 4.49
CA THR A 212 11.43 25.73 4.70
C THR A 212 12.90 25.93 4.40
N VAL A 213 13.66 24.85 4.37
CA VAL A 213 15.04 24.72 3.88
C VAL A 213 15.12 23.46 3.01
N ILE A 214 15.95 23.49 1.96
CA ILE A 214 16.18 22.33 1.09
C ILE A 214 17.64 21.91 1.14
N LYS A 215 17.90 20.63 0.87
CA LYS A 215 19.23 20.08 0.66
C LYS A 215 19.76 20.47 -0.73
N GLN A 216 21.05 20.20 -0.99
CA GLN A 216 21.69 20.50 -2.29
C GLN A 216 21.07 19.73 -3.47
N ASP A 217 20.47 18.56 -3.19
CA ASP A 217 19.74 17.75 -4.18
C ASP A 217 18.30 18.22 -4.40
N GLY A 218 17.87 19.32 -3.75
CA GLY A 218 16.51 19.87 -3.84
C GLY A 218 15.49 19.21 -2.91
N SER A 219 15.88 18.18 -2.16
CA SER A 219 14.99 17.46 -1.24
C SER A 219 14.80 18.23 0.09
N PRO A 220 13.71 17.98 0.85
CA PRO A 220 13.50 18.60 2.15
C PRO A 220 14.42 18.00 3.21
N VAL A 221 14.50 18.67 4.36
CA VAL A 221 15.04 18.05 5.58
C VAL A 221 13.96 17.15 6.18
N THR A 222 14.21 15.85 6.17
CA THR A 222 13.29 14.84 6.71
C THR A 222 13.84 14.25 8.00
N VAL A 223 12.96 14.03 8.97
CA VAL A 223 13.26 13.34 10.23
C VAL A 223 12.43 12.07 10.29
N CYS A 224 13.09 10.95 10.59
CA CYS A 224 12.44 9.67 10.83
C CYS A 224 12.07 9.49 12.31
N ARG A 225 10.94 8.82 12.53
CA ARG A 225 10.54 8.28 13.83
C ARG A 225 10.94 6.82 13.90
N GLY A 226 11.31 6.37 15.09
CA GLY A 226 11.55 4.96 15.37
C GLY A 226 12.92 4.45 14.94
N ILE A 227 13.87 5.36 14.73
CA ILE A 227 15.28 5.07 14.47
C ILE A 227 16.14 6.23 15.00
N ASP A 228 17.34 5.92 15.48
CA ASP A 228 18.36 6.90 15.90
C ASP A 228 19.50 6.93 14.86
N GLY A 229 19.25 7.58 13.73
CA GLY A 229 20.10 7.56 12.54
C GLY A 229 19.30 7.30 11.27
N ASP A 230 19.99 6.94 10.19
CA ASP A 230 19.40 6.80 8.86
C ASP A 230 19.50 5.37 8.30
N SER A 231 20.38 4.54 8.85
CA SER A 231 20.64 3.18 8.36
C SER A 231 19.99 2.15 9.29
N THR A 232 18.95 1.47 8.82
CA THR A 232 18.23 0.48 9.65
C THR A 232 19.07 -0.76 9.99
N VAL A 233 20.21 -0.95 9.33
CA VAL A 233 21.14 -2.06 9.56
C VAL A 233 22.17 -1.75 10.63
N THR A 234 22.61 -0.48 10.73
CA THR A 234 23.65 -0.06 11.68
C THR A 234 23.08 0.65 12.90
N ASP A 235 22.01 1.41 12.70
CA ASP A 235 21.41 2.25 13.72
C ASP A 235 20.26 1.52 14.41
N LEU A 236 20.03 1.81 15.69
CA LEU A 236 19.01 1.12 16.46
C LEU A 236 17.60 1.54 16.00
N VAL A 237 16.84 0.59 15.47
CA VAL A 237 15.44 0.77 15.09
C VAL A 237 14.56 0.39 16.28
N THR A 238 13.80 1.36 16.79
CA THR A 238 12.88 1.19 17.92
C THR A 238 11.42 1.09 17.51
N GLY A 239 11.10 1.42 16.24
CA GLY A 239 9.72 1.47 15.79
C GLY A 239 8.92 2.59 16.45
N PHE A 240 7.60 2.53 16.36
CA PHE A 240 6.73 3.51 17.01
C PHE A 240 5.30 3.02 17.20
N LYS A 241 4.61 3.65 18.16
CA LYS A 241 3.17 3.47 18.36
C LYS A 241 2.40 4.55 17.59
N PRO A 242 1.47 4.18 16.70
CA PRO A 242 0.61 5.14 16.02
C PRO A 242 -0.24 5.94 17.00
N VAL A 243 -0.61 7.15 16.59
CA VAL A 243 -1.63 7.94 17.30
C VAL A 243 -3.00 7.47 16.84
N LEU A 244 -3.93 7.29 17.76
CA LEU A 244 -5.31 6.95 17.41
C LEU A 244 -6.08 8.24 17.09
N MET A 245 -6.69 8.30 15.91
CA MET A 245 -7.54 9.41 15.49
C MET A 245 -8.85 8.92 14.91
N GLN A 246 -9.84 9.81 14.92
CA GLN A 246 -11.15 9.54 14.32
C GLN A 246 -11.05 9.53 12.79
N ARG A 247 -11.44 8.42 12.19
CA ARG A 247 -11.61 8.22 10.75
C ARG A 247 -13.09 8.15 10.43
N THR A 248 -13.55 8.95 9.48
CA THR A 248 -14.90 8.79 8.89
C THR A 248 -14.81 7.80 7.74
N ASN A 249 -15.52 6.67 7.85
CA ASN A 249 -15.62 5.64 6.83
C ASN A 249 -16.58 6.07 5.71
N VAL A 250 -16.59 5.30 4.61
CA VAL A 250 -17.44 5.57 3.44
C VAL A 250 -18.94 5.53 3.71
N ASP A 251 -19.36 4.76 4.72
CA ASP A 251 -20.74 4.67 5.21
C ASP A 251 -21.11 5.85 6.14
N GLY A 252 -20.18 6.78 6.36
CA GLY A 252 -20.35 7.92 7.26
C GLY A 252 -20.11 7.61 8.73
N GLN A 253 -19.87 6.34 9.09
CA GLN A 253 -19.55 5.97 10.46
C GLN A 253 -18.15 6.46 10.85
N SER A 254 -18.00 6.87 12.10
CA SER A 254 -16.71 7.27 12.64
C SER A 254 -16.13 6.18 13.50
N MET A 255 -14.83 5.93 13.36
CA MET A 255 -14.11 4.97 14.19
C MET A 255 -12.72 5.49 14.56
N LEU A 256 -12.18 5.02 15.69
CA LEU A 256 -10.78 5.25 16.05
C LEU A 256 -9.87 4.32 15.25
N ALA A 257 -8.89 4.90 14.56
CA ALA A 257 -7.91 4.16 13.76
C ALA A 257 -6.49 4.66 14.03
N PRO A 258 -5.46 3.81 13.87
CA PRO A 258 -4.07 4.22 14.02
C PRO A 258 -3.59 5.06 12.83
N TYR A 259 -2.85 6.12 13.13
CA TYR A 259 -2.22 7.01 12.15
C TYR A 259 -0.76 7.29 12.50
N ASN A 260 0.09 7.32 11.47
CA ASN A 260 1.35 8.04 11.57
C ASN A 260 1.11 9.53 11.24
N LEU A 261 1.21 10.40 12.23
CA LEU A 261 1.13 11.83 12.00
C LEU A 261 2.46 12.37 11.50
N ILE A 262 2.42 12.96 10.30
CA ILE A 262 3.56 13.60 9.65
C ILE A 262 3.36 15.10 9.67
N THR A 263 4.30 15.83 10.27
CA THR A 263 4.28 17.30 10.26
C THR A 263 5.06 17.82 9.06
N SER A 264 4.49 18.77 8.32
CA SER A 264 5.16 19.43 7.20
C SER A 264 5.18 20.95 7.37
N TRP A 265 6.34 21.56 7.10
CA TRP A 265 6.49 23.01 7.02
C TRP A 265 6.93 23.39 5.61
N PHE A 266 6.30 24.39 5.02
CA PHE A 266 6.60 24.85 3.67
C PHE A 266 6.24 26.32 3.51
N TRP A 267 6.86 26.97 2.53
CA TRP A 267 6.56 28.36 2.20
C TRP A 267 5.25 28.44 1.41
N ILE A 268 4.49 29.51 1.62
CA ILE A 268 3.26 29.79 0.88
C ILE A 268 3.35 31.14 0.16
N TYR A 269 2.59 31.28 -0.91
CA TYR A 269 2.37 32.55 -1.60
C TYR A 269 0.91 32.67 -2.05
N ASP A 270 0.45 33.90 -2.29
CA ASP A 270 -0.86 34.15 -2.88
C ASP A 270 -0.72 34.26 -4.41
N ASP A 271 -1.45 33.42 -5.14
CA ASP A 271 -1.46 33.44 -6.61
C ASP A 271 -2.24 34.64 -7.16
N ALA A 272 -2.16 34.87 -8.48
CA ALA A 272 -2.83 36.00 -9.13
C ALA A 272 -4.37 36.00 -8.99
N ASN A 273 -4.95 34.86 -8.61
CA ASN A 273 -6.38 34.71 -8.34
C ASN A 273 -6.72 34.85 -6.85
N GLY A 274 -5.74 35.19 -6.00
CA GLY A 274 -5.89 35.35 -4.55
C GLY A 274 -5.95 34.03 -3.78
N ASN A 275 -5.52 32.90 -4.35
CA ASN A 275 -5.44 31.64 -3.60
C ASN A 275 -4.06 31.49 -2.96
N THR A 276 -4.04 31.08 -1.69
CA THR A 276 -2.81 30.66 -1.01
C THR A 276 -2.37 29.28 -1.52
N ARG A 277 -1.13 29.17 -1.99
CA ARG A 277 -0.53 27.95 -2.56
C ARG A 277 0.83 27.67 -1.93
N PRO A 278 1.26 26.40 -1.83
CA PRO A 278 2.65 26.07 -1.57
C PRO A 278 3.56 26.68 -2.64
N VAL A 279 4.71 27.23 -2.24
CA VAL A 279 5.75 27.68 -3.17
C VAL A 279 6.24 26.49 -4.00
N ARG A 280 6.45 26.70 -5.31
CA ARG A 280 6.89 25.65 -6.21
C ARG A 280 8.34 25.28 -5.91
N GLN A 281 8.68 24.01 -6.08
CA GLN A 281 10.04 23.51 -5.85
C GLN A 281 11.11 24.32 -6.61
N ILE A 282 10.85 24.68 -7.88
CA ILE A 282 11.79 25.49 -8.67
C ILE A 282 12.08 26.87 -8.07
N ASP A 283 11.10 27.48 -7.39
CA ASP A 283 11.27 28.78 -6.74
C ASP A 283 12.06 28.63 -5.43
N LEU A 284 11.83 27.55 -4.67
CA LEU A 284 12.64 27.19 -3.49
C LEU A 284 14.10 26.92 -3.87
N GLU A 285 14.32 26.12 -4.92
CA GLU A 285 15.66 25.85 -5.46
C GLU A 285 16.35 27.14 -5.91
N THR A 286 15.62 28.03 -6.58
CA THR A 286 16.17 29.33 -6.99
C THR A 286 16.56 30.19 -5.78
N ALA A 287 15.81 30.11 -4.68
CA ALA A 287 16.07 30.88 -3.47
C ALA A 287 17.29 30.38 -2.68
N TYR A 288 17.49 29.06 -2.61
CA TYR A 288 18.56 28.44 -1.81
C TYR A 288 19.82 28.10 -2.62
N LEU A 289 19.68 27.77 -3.91
CA LEU A 289 20.74 27.19 -4.71
C LEU A 289 21.17 28.11 -5.86
N GLN A 290 22.47 28.08 -6.16
CA GLN A 290 23.09 28.65 -7.36
C GLN A 290 24.10 27.64 -7.89
N ASN A 291 23.90 27.15 -9.12
CA ASN A 291 24.71 26.09 -9.73
C ASN A 291 24.83 24.81 -8.86
N GLY A 292 23.76 24.43 -8.15
CA GLY A 292 23.72 23.25 -7.29
C GLY A 292 24.41 23.39 -5.92
N ALA A 293 24.96 24.57 -5.60
CA ALA A 293 25.49 24.89 -4.28
C ALA A 293 24.59 25.88 -3.55
N TYR A 294 24.64 25.90 -2.21
CA TYR A 294 23.97 26.94 -1.45
C TYR A 294 24.52 28.32 -1.82
N ARG A 295 23.61 29.28 -1.96
CA ARG A 295 23.94 30.69 -2.20
C ARG A 295 24.69 31.32 -1.03
#